data_AF-A0A7C0UU30-F1
#
_entry.id   AF-A0A7C0UU30-F1
#
_cell.length_a   1.000
_cell.length_b   1.000
_cell.length_c   1.000
_cell.angle_alpha   90.00
_cell.angle_beta   90.00
_cell.angle_gamma   90.00
#
_symmetry.space_group_name_H-M   'P 1'
#
loop_
_entity.id
_entity.type
_entity.pdbx_description
1 polymer ?
#
loop_
_entity_poly.entity_id
_entity_poly.type
_entity_poly.pdbx_seq_one_letter_code
_entity_poly.pdbx_strand_id
1 'polypeptide(L)' 'MRVGIVECGAGNIGSVRRALSFLGVDPKTCRSPDDLADIDALVFPGVGHFR' A
#
# COMPACT_ATOMS: atom_id res chain seq x y z
N MET A 1 -12.00 -7.40 4.08
CA MET A 1 -10.77 -7.45 3.29
C MET A 1 -9.84 -6.37 3.80
N ARG A 2 -8.67 -6.73 4.35
CA ARG A 2 -7.62 -5.82 4.82
C ARG A 2 -6.60 -5.64 3.71
N VAL A 3 -6.47 -4.40 3.24
CA VAL A 3 -5.51 -4.04 2.19
C VAL A 3 -4.31 -3.36 2.82
N GLY A 4 -3.11 -3.83 2.51
CA GLY A 4 -1.84 -3.22 2.92
C GLY A 4 -1.24 -2.39 1.79
N ILE A 5 -0.59 -1.28 2.10
CA ILE A 5 0.29 -0.54 1.18
C ILE A 5 1.71 -0.59 1.74
N VAL A 6 2.65 -1.12 0.96
CA VAL A 6 4.07 -1.13 1.36
C VAL A 6 4.63 0.29 1.26
N GLU A 7 5.22 0.78 2.36
CA GLU A 7 5.94 2.04 2.37
C GLU A 7 7.41 1.80 2.00
N CYS A 8 7.69 1.77 0.69
CA CYS A 8 9.02 1.50 0.14
C CYS A 8 9.82 2.76 -0.24
N GLY A 9 9.40 3.94 0.25
CA GLY A 9 10.05 5.23 -0.07
C GLY A 9 9.92 5.67 -1.53
N ALA A 10 9.20 4.91 -2.35
CA ALA A 10 8.95 5.17 -3.76
C ALA A 10 7.44 5.12 -4.06
N GLY A 11 7.06 5.82 -5.13
CA GLY A 11 5.67 5.90 -5.56
C GLY A 11 4.87 7.01 -4.89
N ASN A 12 3.61 7.15 -5.30
CA ASN A 12 2.68 8.12 -4.74
C ASN A 12 1.68 7.42 -3.83
N ILE A 13 2.11 7.11 -2.61
CA ILE A 13 1.30 6.45 -1.57
C ILE A 13 0.00 7.22 -1.32
N GLY A 14 0.05 8.56 -1.35
CA GLY A 14 -1.12 9.42 -1.15
C GLY A 14 -2.21 9.21 -2.20
N SER A 15 -1.84 9.07 -3.48
CA SER A 15 -2.81 8.77 -4.55
C SER A 15 -3.40 7.37 -4.42
N VAL A 16 -2.58 6.37 -4.08
CA VAL A 16 -3.05 4.99 -3.85
C VAL A 16 -4.05 4.95 -2.70
N ARG A 17 -3.73 5.62 -1.59
CA ARG A 17 -4.61 5.70 -0.42
C ARG A 17 -5.94 6.40 -0.74
N ARG A 18 -5.91 7.49 -1.55
CA ARG A 18 -7.14 8.14 -2.02
C ARG A 18 -7.99 7.23 -2.90
N ALA A 19 -7.37 6.49 -3.82
CA ALA A 19 -8.10 5.56 -4.68
C ALA A 19 -8.78 4.43 -3.88
N LEU A 20 -8.07 3.88 -2.89
CA LEU A 20 -8.65 2.86 -1.99
C LEU A 20 -9.76 3.43 -1.12
N SER A 21 -9.56 4.63 -0.57
CA SER A 21 -10.58 5.34 0.21
C SER A 21 -11.85 5.64 -0.61
N PHE A 22 -11.70 6.03 -1.88
CA PHE A 22 -12.82 6.22 -2.81
C PHE A 22 -13.63 4.91 -3.03
N LEU A 23 -12.97 3.75 -2.99
CA LEU A 23 -13.60 2.44 -3.06
C LEU A 23 -14.17 1.95 -1.72
N GLY A 24 -14.13 2.76 -0.67
CA GLY A 24 -14.59 2.38 0.68
C GLY A 24 -13.62 1.46 1.43
N VAL A 25 -12.36 1.39 0.99
CA VAL A 25 -11.30 0.60 1.65
C VAL A 25 -10.42 1.53 2.47
N ASP A 26 -10.19 1.17 3.73
CA ASP A 26 -9.18 1.82 4.59
C ASP A 26 -7.90 0.98 4.61
N PRO A 27 -6.84 1.37 3.88
CA PRO A 27 -5.62 0.58 3.82
C PRO A 27 -4.70 0.81 5.01
N LYS A 28 -4.03 -0.26 5.45
CA LYS A 28 -2.92 -0.21 6.43
C LYS A 28 -1.61 0.10 5.70
N THR A 29 -0.83 1.04 6.22
CA THR A 29 0.55 1.22 5.75
C THR A 29 1.46 0.19 6.41
N CYS A 30 2.20 -0.58 5.61
CA CYS A 30 3.10 -1.63 6.06
C CYS A 30 4.56 -1.19 5.87
N ARG A 31 5.34 -1.17 6.94
CA ARG A 31 6.75 -0.74 6.97
C ARG A 31 7.72 -1.89 7.28
N SER A 32 7.18 -3.00 7.77
CA SER A 32 7.92 -4.20 8.15
C SER A 32 7.13 -5.46 7.77
N PRO A 33 7.78 -6.63 7.69
CA PRO A 33 7.09 -7.89 7.45
C PRO A 33 6.00 -8.20 8.49
N ASP A 34 6.20 -7.79 9.74
CA ASP A 34 5.23 -8.00 10.83
C ASP A 34 3.91 -7.24 10.57
N ASP A 35 3.94 -6.15 9.81
CA ASP A 35 2.74 -5.41 9.42
C ASP A 35 1.84 -6.18 8.43
N LEU A 36 2.34 -7.27 7.85
CA LEU A 36 1.65 -8.07 6.83
C LEU A 36 0.82 -9.22 7.41
N ALA A 37 0.95 -9.51 8.70
CA ALA A 37 0.37 -10.70 9.34
C ALA A 37 -1.15 -10.83 9.17
N ASP A 38 -1.85 -9.71 9.00
CA ASP A 38 -3.31 -9.62 8.91
C ASP A 38 -3.81 -9.04 7.58
N ILE A 39 -2.95 -9.00 6.55
CA ILE A 39 -3.26 -8.41 5.25
C ILE A 39 -3.75 -9.48 4.27
N ASP A 40 -4.94 -9.26 3.70
CA ASP A 40 -5.53 -10.14 2.68
C ASP A 40 -4.97 -9.84 1.28
N ALA A 41 -4.62 -8.56 1.02
CA ALA A 41 -4.11 -8.10 -0.26
C ALA A 41 -3.10 -6.96 -0.09
N LEU A 42 -2.02 -6.99 -0.85
CA LEU A 42 -0.92 -6.03 -0.72
C LEU A 42 -0.76 -5.19 -1.99
N VAL A 43 -0.58 -3.88 -1.80
CA VAL A 43 -0.19 -2.94 -2.86
C VAL A 43 1.29 -2.58 -2.65
N PHE A 44 2.11 -2.85 -3.66
CA PHE A 44 3.51 -2.44 -3.70
C PHE A 44 3.67 -1.24 -4.65
N PRO A 45 3.62 0.01 -4.15
CA PRO A 45 3.66 1.19 -4.98
C PRO A 45 5.07 1.43 -5.55
N GLY A 46 5.15 2.01 -6.75
CA GLY A 46 6.42 2.35 -7.36
C GLY A 46 6.23 3.37 -8.48
N VAL A 47 7.23 4.24 -8.65
CA VAL A 47 7.38 5.15 -9.80
C VAL A 47 8.87 5.19 -10.16
N GLY A 48 9.20 5.55 -11.39
CA GLY A 48 10.59 5.64 -11.86
C GLY A 48 11.00 4.50 -12.78
N HIS A 49 12.31 4.25 -12.89
CA HIS A 49 12.91 3.35 -13.87
C HIS A 49 13.56 2.14 -13.18
N PHE A 50 13.19 0.94 -13.60
CA PHE A 50 13.84 -0.31 -13.21
C PHE A 50 15.03 -0.54 -14.16
N ARG A 51 16.23 -0.84 -13.62
CA ARG A 51 17.45 -1.08 -14.40
C ARG A 51 17.97 -2.48 -14.13
#